data_AF-A0A7V5U360-F1
#
_entry.id   AF-A0A7V5U360-F1
#
_cell.length_a   1.000
_cell.length_b   1.000
_cell.length_c   1.000
_cell.angle_alpha   90.00
_cell.angle_beta   90.00
_cell.angle_gamma   90.00
#
_symmetry.space_group_name_H-M   'P 1'
#
loop_
_entity.id
_entity.type
_entity.pdbx_description
1 polymer ?
#
loop_
_entity_poly.entity_id
_entity_poly.type
_entity_poly.pdbx_seq_one_letter_code
_entity_poly.pdbx_strand_id
1 'polypeptide(L)'
;MKNTAVVDTNVIIRYLVGDHPEHFHRAVSFWNEVKSGQQRAFLPESVLAETVYVLLKIYRVPRLKIAENLLGLLSYKGLVGEIGLFRRALEIFAARKIDIVDALVLSWAEVKGYQIASFDRDVSKGSFHETS
;
A
#
# COMPACT_ATOMS: atom_id res chain seq x y z
N MET A 1 -27.27 3.42 -3.02
CA MET A 1 -26.08 4.05 -3.65
C MET A 1 -24.83 3.51 -2.98
N LYS A 2 -23.83 3.02 -3.73
CA LYS A 2 -22.54 2.63 -3.16
C LYS A 2 -21.76 3.91 -2.86
N ASN A 3 -21.83 4.44 -1.63
CA ASN A 3 -21.02 5.61 -1.25
C ASN A 3 -19.60 5.16 -0.89
N THR A 4 -18.84 4.69 -1.88
CA THR A 4 -17.42 4.33 -1.70
C THR A 4 -16.56 5.54 -2.03
N ALA A 5 -15.78 6.01 -1.06
CA ALA A 5 -14.83 7.09 -1.27
C ALA A 5 -13.54 6.52 -1.86
N VAL A 6 -12.98 7.16 -2.88
CA VAL A 6 -11.62 6.85 -3.36
C VAL A 6 -10.64 7.59 -2.47
N VAL A 7 -9.70 6.87 -1.89
CA VAL A 7 -8.70 7.43 -0.97
C VAL A 7 -7.58 8.11 -1.76
N ASP A 8 -7.14 9.26 -1.27
CA ASP A 8 -5.96 9.98 -1.73
C ASP A 8 -4.81 9.77 -0.71
N THR A 9 -3.56 9.84 -1.17
CA THR A 9 -2.33 9.72 -0.39
C THR A 9 -2.33 10.68 0.78
N ASN A 10 -2.76 11.93 0.57
CA ASN A 10 -2.79 12.93 1.65
C ASN A 10 -3.67 12.49 2.83
N VAL A 11 -4.80 11.80 2.61
CA VAL A 11 -5.70 11.36 3.68
C VAL A 11 -5.04 10.30 4.55
N ILE A 12 -4.24 9.41 3.95
CA ILE A 12 -3.45 8.41 4.68
C ILE A 12 -2.30 9.08 5.44
N ILE A 13 -1.55 9.97 4.78
CA ILE A 13 -0.42 10.67 5.40
C ILE A 13 -0.88 11.49 6.62
N ARG A 14 -1.95 12.29 6.47
CA ARG A 14 -2.46 13.08 7.59
C ARG A 14 -2.89 12.19 8.74
N TYR A 15 -3.54 11.07 8.46
CA TYR A 15 -3.93 10.10 9.48
C TYR A 15 -2.74 9.46 10.23
N LEU A 16 -1.68 9.09 9.52
CA LEU A 16 -0.55 8.37 10.12
C LEU A 16 0.47 9.29 10.80
N VAL A 17 0.66 10.50 10.28
CA VAL A 17 1.70 11.44 10.75
C VAL A 17 1.14 12.49 11.71
N GLY A 18 -0.07 12.98 11.47
CA GLY A 18 -0.70 14.00 12.33
C GLY A 18 -0.06 15.39 12.26
N ASP A 19 0.64 15.73 11.18
CA ASP A 19 1.39 16.99 10.99
C ASP A 19 0.52 18.19 10.58
N HIS A 20 -0.78 18.00 10.40
CA HIS A 20 -1.75 19.07 10.15
C HIS A 20 -3.00 18.84 11.02
N PRO A 21 -3.19 19.57 12.13
CA PRO A 21 -4.22 19.26 13.13
C PRO A 21 -5.64 19.12 12.57
N GLU A 22 -6.09 20.10 11.77
CA GLU A 22 -7.44 20.07 11.19
C GLU A 22 -7.65 18.85 10.27
N HIS A 23 -6.75 18.64 9.32
CA HIS A 23 -6.82 17.50 8.40
C HIS A 23 -6.64 16.17 9.11
N PHE A 24 -5.84 16.11 10.18
CA PHE A 24 -5.71 14.92 11.02
C PHE A 24 -7.05 14.56 11.66
N HIS A 25 -7.75 15.52 12.28
CA HIS A 25 -9.07 15.25 12.88
C HIS A 25 -10.09 14.75 11.84
N ARG A 26 -10.11 15.37 10.66
CA ARG A 26 -10.97 14.93 9.55
C ARG A 26 -10.61 13.53 9.06
N ALA A 27 -9.32 13.24 8.90
CA ALA A 27 -8.84 11.92 8.49
C ALA A 27 -9.14 10.86 9.55
N VAL A 28 -8.94 11.15 10.84
CA VAL A 28 -9.29 10.23 11.95
C VAL A 28 -10.78 9.89 11.93
N SER A 29 -11.66 10.88 11.77
CA SER A 29 -13.10 10.63 11.67
C SER A 29 -13.42 9.69 10.52
N PHE A 30 -12.92 9.99 9.32
CA PHE A 30 -13.10 9.15 8.13
C PHE A 30 -12.58 7.72 8.35
N TRP A 31 -11.35 7.56 8.84
CA TRP A 31 -10.73 6.25 9.04
C TRP A 31 -11.40 5.44 10.15
N ASN A 32 -12.01 6.06 11.16
CA ASN A 32 -12.79 5.36 12.17
C ASN A 32 -14.09 4.74 11.59
N GLU A 33 -14.76 5.46 10.71
CA GLU A 33 -15.94 4.94 9.97
C GLU A 33 -15.53 3.79 9.04
N VAL A 34 -14.39 3.92 8.34
CA VAL A 34 -13.84 2.85 7.50
C VAL A 34 -13.43 1.64 8.34
N LYS A 35 -12.79 1.86 9.49
CA LYS A 35 -12.37 0.80 10.42
C LYS A 35 -13.55 -0.01 10.94
N SER A 36 -14.66 0.64 11.27
CA SER A 36 -15.89 -0.01 11.73
C SER A 36 -16.71 -0.64 10.60
N GLY A 37 -16.48 -0.21 9.34
CA GLY A 37 -17.21 -0.66 8.16
C GLY A 37 -18.45 0.18 7.83
N GLN A 38 -18.67 1.29 8.53
CA GLN A 38 -19.76 2.24 8.27
C GLN A 38 -19.55 3.00 6.95
N GLN A 39 -18.28 3.29 6.61
CA GLN A 39 -17.88 3.93 5.36
C GLN A 39 -17.03 2.96 4.53
N ARG A 40 -17.25 2.93 3.21
CA ARG A 40 -16.38 2.17 2.28
C ARG A 40 -15.31 3.08 1.70
N ALA A 41 -14.09 2.58 1.65
CA ALA A 41 -12.95 3.31 1.10
C ALA A 41 -12.21 2.45 0.08
N PHE A 42 -12.17 2.88 -1.18
CA PHE A 42 -11.36 2.24 -2.21
C PHE A 42 -9.94 2.78 -2.16
N LEU A 43 -8.96 1.87 -2.07
CA LEU A 43 -7.54 2.20 -2.08
C LEU A 43 -6.94 1.87 -3.46
N PRO A 44 -6.56 2.86 -4.27
CA PRO A 44 -5.78 2.64 -5.48
C PRO A 44 -4.37 2.12 -5.16
N GLU A 45 -3.82 1.28 -6.05
CA GLU A 45 -2.42 0.81 -5.95
C GLU A 45 -1.41 1.96 -5.98
N SER A 46 -1.64 2.95 -6.86
CA SER A 46 -0.80 4.14 -6.96
C SER A 46 -0.73 4.93 -5.66
N VAL A 47 -1.86 5.04 -4.95
CA VAL A 47 -1.97 5.75 -3.67
C VAL A 47 -1.21 5.01 -2.57
N LEU A 48 -1.25 3.67 -2.56
CA LEU A 48 -0.40 2.88 -1.66
C LEU A 48 1.08 3.12 -1.93
N ALA A 49 1.49 3.03 -3.20
CA ALA A 49 2.89 3.23 -3.60
C ALA A 49 3.38 4.62 -3.22
N GLU A 50 2.63 5.67 -3.57
CA GLU A 50 2.96 7.06 -3.23
C GLU A 50 3.02 7.27 -1.71
N THR A 51 2.08 6.71 -0.95
CA THR A 51 2.10 6.76 0.52
C THR A 51 3.40 6.20 1.08
N VAL A 52 3.85 5.04 0.59
CA VAL A 52 5.13 4.44 1.01
C VAL A 52 6.30 5.33 0.63
N TYR A 53 6.32 5.88 -0.59
CA TYR A 53 7.37 6.80 -1.03
C TYR A 53 7.44 8.06 -0.16
N VAL A 54 6.30 8.71 0.11
CA VAL A 54 6.22 9.92 0.92
C VAL A 54 6.67 9.65 2.36
N LEU A 55 6.18 8.57 2.99
CA LEU A 55 6.60 8.21 4.34
C LEU A 55 8.10 7.90 4.41
N LEU A 56 8.65 7.18 3.43
CA LEU A 56 10.04 6.76 3.42
C LEU A 56 11.00 7.91 3.11
N LYS A 57 10.69 8.75 2.12
CA LYS A 57 11.62 9.77 1.59
C LYS A 57 11.44 11.13 2.23
N ILE A 58 10.18 11.55 2.45
CA ILE A 58 9.87 12.88 2.98
C ILE A 58 9.88 12.85 4.51
N TYR A 59 9.08 11.95 5.09
CA TYR A 59 8.98 11.83 6.56
C TYR A 59 10.05 10.94 7.19
N ARG A 60 10.88 10.27 6.38
CA ARG A 60 11.99 9.40 6.83
C ARG A 60 11.55 8.33 7.84
N VAL A 61 10.31 7.86 7.73
CA VAL A 61 9.76 6.82 8.60
C VAL A 61 10.49 5.51 8.32
N PRO A 62 10.94 4.77 9.36
CA PRO A 62 11.60 3.49 9.16
C PRO A 62 10.73 2.51 8.37
N ARG A 63 11.36 1.77 7.46
CA ARG A 63 10.69 0.83 6.53
C ARG A 63 9.75 -0.17 7.23
N LEU A 64 10.21 -0.79 8.31
CA LEU A 64 9.40 -1.72 9.10
C LEU A 64 8.17 -1.02 9.70
N LYS A 65 8.34 0.22 10.16
CA LYS A 65 7.24 1.00 10.73
C LYS A 65 6.20 1.40 9.69
N ILE A 66 6.63 1.73 8.47
CA ILE A 66 5.73 1.98 7.33
C ILE A 66 4.87 0.74 7.08
N ALA A 67 5.51 -0.44 6.96
CA ALA A 67 4.82 -1.69 6.71
C ALA A 67 3.82 -2.02 7.84
N GLU A 68 4.24 -1.96 9.11
CA GLU A 68 3.36 -2.18 10.27
C GLU A 68 2.11 -1.29 10.24
N ASN A 69 2.30 0.02 10.07
CA ASN A 69 1.21 0.99 10.10
C ASN A 69 0.23 0.76 8.95
N LEU A 70 0.74 0.53 7.73
CA LEU A 70 -0.10 0.30 6.56
C LEU A 70 -0.79 -1.07 6.62
N LEU A 71 -0.14 -2.12 7.13
CA LEU A 71 -0.77 -3.42 7.37
C LEU A 71 -1.95 -3.33 8.36
N GLY A 72 -1.83 -2.47 9.38
CA GLY A 72 -2.92 -2.16 10.30
C GLY A 72 -4.06 -1.39 9.66
N LEU A 73 -3.77 -0.47 8.73
CA LEU A 73 -4.78 0.23 7.94
C LEU A 73 -5.49 -0.73 6.97
N LEU A 74 -4.74 -1.63 6.32
CA LEU A 74 -5.26 -2.64 5.40
C LEU A 74 -6.17 -3.67 6.08
N SER A 75 -6.22 -3.74 7.42
CA SER A 75 -7.15 -4.62 8.14
C SER A 75 -8.51 -3.99 8.45
N TYR A 76 -8.79 -2.78 7.95
CA TYR A 76 -10.05 -2.09 8.23
C TYR A 76 -11.21 -2.70 7.47
N LYS A 77 -12.37 -2.87 8.13
CA LYS A 77 -13.53 -3.59 7.60
C LYS A 77 -14.11 -2.98 6.33
N GLY A 78 -14.11 -1.65 6.24
CA GLY A 78 -14.65 -0.89 5.11
C GLY A 78 -13.67 -0.67 3.96
N LEU A 79 -12.42 -1.12 4.07
CA LEU A 79 -11.43 -0.94 3.02
C LEU A 79 -11.68 -1.91 1.87
N VAL A 80 -11.65 -1.41 0.64
CA VAL A 80 -11.92 -2.19 -0.57
C VAL A 80 -10.82 -1.96 -1.63
N GLY A 81 -10.54 -2.99 -2.42
CA GLY A 81 -9.45 -3.01 -3.39
C GLY A 81 -8.73 -4.36 -3.36
N GLU A 82 -7.53 -4.43 -3.93
CA GLU A 82 -6.69 -5.64 -3.95
C GLU A 82 -5.93 -5.80 -2.61
N ILE A 83 -6.64 -5.79 -1.48
CA ILE A 83 -6.05 -5.69 -0.13
C ILE A 83 -5.10 -6.85 0.17
N GLY A 84 -5.41 -8.07 -0.29
CA GLY A 84 -4.53 -9.23 -0.12
C GLY A 84 -3.20 -9.06 -0.86
N LEU A 85 -3.24 -8.44 -2.05
CA LEU A 85 -2.06 -8.14 -2.84
C LEU A 85 -1.20 -7.07 -2.17
N PHE A 86 -1.84 -5.98 -1.72
CA PHE A 86 -1.17 -4.89 -1.01
C PHE A 86 -0.53 -5.35 0.30
N ARG A 87 -1.21 -6.22 1.04
CA ARG A 87 -0.65 -6.88 2.23
C ARG A 87 0.62 -7.63 1.87
N ARG A 88 0.57 -8.44 0.81
CA ARG A 88 1.71 -9.22 0.37
C ARG A 88 2.88 -8.33 -0.10
N ALA A 89 2.59 -7.26 -0.84
CA ALA A 89 3.59 -6.28 -1.23
C ALA A 89 4.26 -5.63 -0.02
N LEU A 90 3.50 -5.23 1.01
CA LEU A 90 4.06 -4.64 2.23
C LEU A 90 4.92 -5.63 3.03
N GLU A 91 4.57 -6.91 3.06
CA GLU A 91 5.39 -7.97 3.68
C GLU A 91 6.72 -8.16 2.92
N ILE A 92 6.67 -8.24 1.59
CA ILE A 92 7.87 -8.34 0.74
C ILE A 92 8.73 -7.09 0.92
N PHE A 93 8.10 -5.91 0.89
CA PHE A 93 8.74 -4.63 1.16
C PHE A 93 9.40 -4.65 2.54
N ALA A 94 8.74 -5.05 3.61
CA ALA A 94 9.35 -5.11 4.94
C ALA A 94 10.57 -6.05 5.01
N ALA A 95 10.48 -7.22 4.36
CA ALA A 95 11.49 -8.27 4.44
C ALA A 95 12.69 -8.05 3.50
N ARG A 96 12.48 -7.42 2.34
CA ARG A 96 13.51 -7.22 1.30
C ARG A 96 13.77 -5.72 1.12
N LYS A 97 15.03 -5.30 0.99
CA LYS A 97 15.39 -3.89 0.73
C LYS A 97 15.17 -3.47 -0.74
N ILE A 98 14.00 -3.75 -1.31
CA ILE A 98 13.60 -3.37 -2.68
C ILE A 98 12.68 -2.14 -2.69
N ASP A 99 12.27 -1.59 -3.84
CA ASP A 99 11.25 -0.55 -3.81
C ASP A 99 9.83 -1.13 -3.64
N ILE A 100 8.83 -0.27 -3.38
CA ILE A 100 7.44 -0.72 -3.17
C ILE A 100 6.77 -1.19 -4.46
N VAL A 101 7.17 -0.64 -5.61
CA VAL A 101 6.63 -1.01 -6.93
C VAL A 101 7.15 -2.40 -7.33
N ASP A 102 8.43 -2.68 -7.10
CA ASP A 102 9.01 -4.02 -7.23
C ASP A 102 8.30 -5.04 -6.35
N ALA A 103 8.03 -4.66 -5.09
CA ALA A 103 7.28 -5.50 -4.16
C ALA A 103 5.83 -5.74 -4.63
N LEU A 104 5.20 -4.75 -5.27
CA LEU A 104 3.88 -4.89 -5.88
C LEU A 104 3.92 -5.87 -7.06
N VAL A 105 4.89 -5.76 -7.96
CA VAL A 105 5.07 -6.71 -9.09
C VAL A 105 5.25 -8.14 -8.57
N LEU A 106 6.13 -8.34 -7.59
CA LEU A 106 6.32 -9.65 -6.94
C LEU A 106 5.02 -10.15 -6.31
N SER A 107 4.25 -9.28 -5.66
CA SER A 107 2.97 -9.66 -5.04
C SER A 107 1.90 -10.03 -6.06
N TRP A 108 1.84 -9.38 -7.22
CA TRP A 108 0.96 -9.76 -8.33
C TRP A 108 1.28 -11.16 -8.83
N ALA A 109 2.55 -11.44 -9.05
CA ALA A 109 3.02 -12.77 -9.46
C ALA A 109 2.68 -13.85 -8.41
N GLU A 110 3.00 -13.60 -7.13
CA GLU A 110 2.77 -14.58 -6.07
C GLU A 110 1.28 -14.82 -5.76
N VAL A 111 0.45 -13.77 -5.74
CA VAL A 111 -0.97 -13.86 -5.32
C VAL A 111 -1.88 -14.29 -6.46
N LYS A 112 -1.61 -13.85 -7.70
CA LYS A 112 -2.46 -14.19 -8.85
C LYS A 112 -1.87 -15.31 -9.72
N GLY A 113 -0.66 -15.78 -9.42
CA GLY A 113 0.02 -16.82 -10.20
C GLY A 113 0.53 -16.34 -11.55
N TYR A 114 0.82 -15.04 -11.69
CA TYR A 114 1.32 -14.47 -12.94
C TYR A 114 2.83 -14.72 -13.11
N GLN A 115 3.27 -14.77 -14.36
CA GLN A 115 4.69 -14.76 -14.68
C GLN A 115 5.24 -13.33 -14.59
N ILE A 116 6.47 -13.22 -14.12
CA ILE A 116 7.17 -11.93 -14.03
C ILE A 116 7.92 -11.70 -15.33
N ALA A 117 7.65 -10.55 -15.96
CA ALA A 117 8.46 -10.02 -17.03
C ALA A 117 9.21 -8.77 -16.52
N SER A 118 10.46 -8.94 -16.06
CA SER A 118 11.35 -7.83 -15.66
C SER A 118 12.78 -8.04 -16.15
N PHE A 119 13.46 -6.94 -16.47
CA PHE A 119 14.91 -6.89 -16.69
C PHE A 119 15.69 -6.66 -15.38
N ASP A 120 15.01 -6.31 -14.29
CA ASP A 120 15.60 -6.09 -12.98
C ASP A 120 15.85 -7.43 -12.27
N ARG A 121 17.07 -7.59 -11.76
CA ARG A 121 17.48 -8.77 -11.01
C ARG A 121 16.74 -8.90 -9.68
N ASP A 122 16.37 -7.78 -9.05
CA ASP A 122 15.71 -7.76 -7.74
C ASP A 122 14.24 -8.26 -7.82
N VAL A 123 13.63 -8.17 -9.00
CA VAL A 123 12.27 -8.65 -9.28
C VAL A 123 12.28 -10.03 -9.96
N SER A 124 13.43 -10.46 -10.49
CA SER A 124 13.55 -11.73 -11.22
C SER A 124 13.59 -12.96 -10.30
N LYS A 125 12.61 -13.86 -10.47
CA LYS A 125 12.76 -15.29 -10.17
C LYS A 125 12.21 -16.09 -11.35
N GLY A 126 13.09 -16.42 -12.29
CA GLY A 126 12.86 -17.46 -13.31
C GLY A 126 12.34 -16.98 -14.67
N SER A 127 13.15 -17.29 -15.70
CA SER A 127 12.82 -17.44 -17.13
C SER A 127 12.29 -16.23 -17.91
N PHE A 128 13.15 -15.23 -18.13
CA PHE A 128 13.37 -14.81 -19.51
C PHE A 128 14.41 -15.77 -20.10
N HIS A 129 13.98 -16.63 -21.03
CA HIS A 129 14.92 -17.15 -22.01
C HIS A 129 14.93 -16.12 -23.13
N GLU A 130 16.02 -15.37 -23.23
CA GLU A 130 16.35 -14.66 -24.47
C GLU A 130 16.49 -15.75 -25.55
N THR A 131 15.48 -15.89 -26.40
CA THR A 131 15.67 -16.55 -27.69
C THR A 131 16.11 -15.48 -28.68
N SER A 132 17.41 -15.51 -28.95
CA SER A 132 18.14 -15.03 -30.14
C SER A 132 18.14 -13.55 -30.47
#